data_AF-A0AAW6RP67-F1
#
_entry.id   AF-A0AAW6RP67-F1
#
_cell.length_a   1.000
_cell.length_b   1.000
_cell.length_c   1.000
_cell.angle_alpha   90.00
_cell.angle_beta   90.00
_cell.angle_gamma   90.00
#
_symmetry.space_group_name_H-M   'P 1'
#
loop_
_entity.id
_entity.type
_entity.pdbx_description
1 polymer ?
#
loop_
_entity_poly.entity_id
_entity_poly.type
_entity_poly.pdbx_seq_one_letter_code
_entity_poly.pdbx_strand_id
1 'polypeptide(L)'
;MSGGFGMNGGNGASGAGEVFIPGLGPQPDPATDAGDTPKARRTARPPKLTGGTRKSSIKSARSRAREFALQGLYQFLVGKGEASAIDAFTRDLSGFHKCDSAHYDALLHGCIEQSQELDALIEPQLDRRLAELSPIEHACMWMGAFEFLRCPDVPWRVVLNEYIELAKDFGGTDGHKYVNAVLNGMAPRLRPHEVQADRAAGKASKGESRP
;
A
#
# COMPACT_ATOMS: atom_id res chain seq x y z
N MET A 1 -66.22 -21.96 1.39
CA MET A 1 -65.42 -23.20 1.38
C MET A 1 -63.97 -22.75 1.54
N SER A 2 -63.51 -22.37 2.73
CA SER A 2 -63.25 -23.17 3.94
C SER A 2 -61.97 -24.00 3.83
N GLY A 3 -61.06 -23.75 4.78
CA GLY A 3 -59.85 -24.53 5.11
C GLY A 3 -58.57 -23.74 4.79
N GLY A 4 -57.69 -23.35 5.72
CA GLY A 4 -57.43 -23.75 7.11
C GLY A 4 -55.90 -23.79 7.26
N PHE A 5 -55.28 -22.76 7.84
CA PHE A 5 -54.74 -22.71 9.22
C PHE A 5 -53.77 -23.84 9.59
N GLY A 6 -52.53 -23.45 9.95
CA GLY A 6 -51.51 -24.30 10.53
C GLY A 6 -50.34 -23.48 11.05
N MET A 7 -50.47 -22.95 12.26
CA MET A 7 -49.40 -22.33 13.06
C MET A 7 -48.68 -23.40 13.90
N ASN A 8 -47.36 -23.27 14.03
CA ASN A 8 -46.55 -23.61 15.22
C ASN A 8 -45.10 -23.13 14.93
N GLY A 9 -44.35 -22.43 15.77
CA GLY A 9 -44.45 -22.18 17.21
C GLY A 9 -43.22 -22.76 17.94
N GLY A 10 -42.35 -21.90 18.51
CA GLY A 10 -41.26 -22.25 19.45
C GLY A 10 -39.85 -21.96 18.91
N ASN A 11 -39.22 -20.81 19.14
CA ASN A 11 -38.65 -20.22 20.37
C ASN A 11 -37.39 -20.97 20.90
N GLY A 12 -36.25 -20.26 20.90
CA GLY A 12 -34.96 -20.75 21.40
C GLY A 12 -33.99 -19.57 21.51
N ALA A 13 -33.71 -19.18 22.74
CA ALA A 13 -33.07 -17.94 23.14
C ALA A 13 -31.53 -17.98 23.15
N SER A 14 -30.98 -16.77 23.25
CA SER A 14 -29.76 -16.39 23.99
C SER A 14 -28.39 -16.75 23.41
N GLY A 15 -27.56 -15.70 23.29
CA GLY A 15 -26.11 -15.86 23.19
C GLY A 15 -25.39 -14.65 22.62
N ALA A 16 -25.52 -13.47 23.24
CA ALA A 16 -24.61 -12.36 23.00
C ALA A 16 -23.23 -12.75 23.56
N GLY A 17 -22.27 -13.05 22.69
CA GLY A 17 -20.87 -13.26 23.03
C GLY A 17 -20.11 -11.94 22.86
N GLU A 18 -19.82 -11.28 23.97
CA GLU A 18 -19.03 -10.06 24.02
C GLU A 18 -17.60 -10.25 23.49
N VAL A 19 -17.15 -9.19 22.83
CA VAL A 19 -15.82 -8.99 22.27
C VAL A 19 -14.84 -8.70 23.41
N PHE A 20 -13.93 -9.62 23.69
CA PHE A 20 -12.84 -9.41 24.64
C PHE A 20 -11.62 -8.82 23.93
N ILE A 21 -11.33 -7.55 24.20
CA ILE A 21 -10.12 -6.84 23.78
C ILE A 21 -9.13 -6.84 24.96
N PRO A 22 -8.00 -7.56 24.91
CA PRO A 22 -6.98 -7.44 25.94
C PRO A 22 -5.98 -6.33 25.58
N GLY A 23 -6.08 -5.20 26.29
CA GLY A 23 -5.08 -4.14 26.24
C GLY A 23 -5.32 -3.05 27.28
N LEU A 24 -4.89 -3.26 28.53
CA LEU A 24 -4.34 -2.21 29.40
C LEU A 24 -3.78 -2.84 30.68
N GLY A 25 -2.46 -3.06 30.71
CA GLY A 25 -1.74 -3.31 31.96
C GLY A 25 -1.61 -2.00 32.74
N PRO A 26 -1.60 -2.04 34.08
CA PRO A 26 -1.54 -0.85 34.92
C PRO A 26 -0.17 -0.17 34.83
N GLN A 27 -0.20 1.16 34.67
CA GLN A 27 0.97 2.05 34.79
C GLN A 27 1.31 2.24 36.29
N PRO A 28 2.60 2.24 36.69
CA PRO A 28 3.00 2.66 38.03
C PRO A 28 3.25 4.18 38.12
N ASP A 29 2.75 4.79 39.18
CA ASP A 29 2.96 6.20 39.56
C ASP A 29 4.39 6.49 40.09
N PRO A 30 4.85 7.76 40.08
CA PRO A 30 6.22 8.16 40.40
C PRO A 30 6.40 8.74 41.81
N ALA A 31 7.48 8.37 42.51
CA ALA A 31 8.06 9.04 43.68
C ALA A 31 9.35 8.28 44.10
N THR A 32 10.44 8.82 44.64
CA THR A 32 11.00 10.17 44.82
C THR A 32 12.49 9.96 45.17
N ASP A 33 13.31 10.91 44.70
CA ASP A 33 14.68 11.32 45.05
C ASP A 33 15.35 10.81 46.35
N ALA A 34 16.64 10.46 46.26
CA ALA A 34 17.74 10.99 47.10
C ALA A 34 19.08 10.27 46.85
N GLY A 35 20.17 11.03 46.65
CA GLY A 35 21.47 10.67 47.23
C GLY A 35 22.73 10.67 46.35
N ASP A 36 23.42 11.80 46.37
CA ASP A 36 24.89 11.95 46.55
C ASP A 36 25.87 11.81 45.35
N THR A 37 26.87 12.71 45.35
CA THR A 37 28.00 12.87 44.41
C THR A 37 29.32 12.84 45.22
N PRO A 38 30.56 13.01 44.69
CA PRO A 38 31.08 13.01 43.31
C PRO A 38 32.40 12.19 43.13
N LYS A 39 32.85 11.95 41.87
CA LYS A 39 34.12 12.48 41.30
C LYS A 39 34.63 11.73 40.04
N ALA A 40 34.93 12.56 39.04
CA ALA A 40 36.11 12.55 38.15
C ALA A 40 36.20 11.62 36.90
N ARG A 41 36.29 12.33 35.76
CA ARG A 41 37.23 12.16 34.63
C ARG A 41 36.81 11.23 33.47
N ARG A 42 36.50 11.84 32.32
CA ARG A 42 37.33 11.90 31.09
C ARG A 42 36.47 12.37 29.91
N THR A 43 36.99 13.34 29.17
CA THR A 43 36.41 13.90 27.96
C THR A 43 36.35 12.85 26.83
N ALA A 44 35.15 12.49 26.40
CA ALA A 44 34.90 11.73 25.18
C ALA A 44 33.94 12.53 24.29
N ARG A 45 34.39 12.80 23.06
CA ARG A 45 33.69 13.52 22.00
C ARG A 45 32.45 12.71 21.57
N PRO A 46 31.26 13.31 21.36
CA PRO A 46 30.08 12.53 21.00
C PRO A 46 30.20 12.03 19.55
N PRO A 47 29.70 10.82 19.24
CA PRO A 47 29.60 10.36 17.87
C PRO A 47 28.55 11.20 17.13
N LYS A 48 28.88 11.66 15.90
CA LYS A 48 27.90 12.25 14.98
C LYS A 48 26.92 11.13 14.59
N LEU A 49 25.82 11.05 15.32
CA LEU A 49 24.61 10.37 14.86
C LEU A 49 24.02 11.25 13.75
N THR A 50 24.38 10.98 12.49
CA THR A 50 23.53 11.37 11.36
C THR A 50 22.31 10.45 11.34
N GLY A 51 21.52 10.53 12.41
CA GLY A 51 20.16 10.03 12.43
C GLY A 51 19.34 11.01 11.61
N GLY A 52 19.22 10.74 10.30
CA GLY A 52 18.17 11.34 9.51
C GLY A 52 16.86 11.03 10.23
N THR A 53 16.27 12.04 10.85
CA THR A 53 14.92 11.98 11.35
C THR A 53 14.07 11.52 10.18
N ARG A 54 13.62 10.27 10.20
CA ARG A 54 12.53 9.84 9.32
C ARG A 54 11.35 10.69 9.73
N LYS A 55 11.19 11.82 9.05
CA LYS A 55 9.99 12.64 9.13
C LYS A 55 8.88 11.66 8.78
N SER A 56 7.99 11.36 9.72
CA SER A 56 6.69 10.77 9.40
C SER A 56 5.99 11.80 8.54
N SER A 57 6.29 11.79 7.24
CA SER A 57 5.70 12.67 6.27
C SER A 57 4.21 12.40 6.30
N ILE A 58 3.43 13.45 6.50
CA ILE A 58 1.99 13.40 6.27
C ILE A 58 1.79 12.81 4.87
N LYS A 59 1.12 11.66 4.78
CA LYS A 59 0.85 10.98 3.50
C LYS A 59 0.23 11.97 2.52
N SER A 60 0.82 12.06 1.33
CA SER A 60 0.38 12.94 0.25
C SER A 60 -1.04 12.56 -0.20
N ALA A 61 -1.76 13.50 -0.82
CA ALA A 61 -3.09 13.24 -1.36
C ALA A 61 -3.08 12.09 -2.40
N ARG A 62 -2.03 11.99 -3.22
CA ARG A 62 -1.83 10.89 -4.18
C ARG A 62 -1.49 9.56 -3.52
N SER A 63 -0.65 9.55 -2.49
CA SER A 63 -0.35 8.31 -1.75
C SER A 63 -1.62 7.75 -1.09
N ARG A 64 -2.49 8.61 -0.54
CA ARG A 64 -3.81 8.19 -0.03
C ARG A 64 -4.73 7.68 -1.14
N ALA A 65 -4.73 8.33 -2.30
CA ALA A 65 -5.51 7.87 -3.45
C ALA A 65 -5.09 6.45 -3.87
N ARG A 66 -3.79 6.14 -3.88
CA ARG A 66 -3.30 4.78 -4.15
C ARG A 66 -3.73 3.78 -3.08
N GLU A 67 -3.71 4.14 -1.81
CA GLU A 67 -4.19 3.26 -0.72
C GLU A 67 -5.67 2.91 -0.88
N PHE A 68 -6.53 3.90 -1.15
CA PHE A 68 -7.95 3.66 -1.39
C PHE A 68 -8.18 2.85 -2.66
N ALA A 69 -7.46 3.15 -3.74
CA ALA A 69 -7.57 2.41 -4.99
C ALA A 69 -7.12 0.95 -4.84
N LEU A 70 -6.05 0.69 -4.08
CA LEU A 70 -5.60 -0.66 -3.75
C LEU A 70 -6.69 -1.45 -3.01
N GLN A 71 -7.32 -0.85 -2.00
CA GLN A 71 -8.42 -1.47 -1.26
C GLN A 71 -9.65 -1.75 -2.15
N GLY A 72 -9.97 -0.84 -3.06
CA GLY A 72 -11.04 -1.03 -4.03
C GLY A 72 -10.74 -2.15 -5.03
N LEU A 73 -9.54 -2.16 -5.61
CA LEU A 73 -9.11 -3.20 -6.56
C LEU A 73 -8.97 -4.57 -5.88
N TYR A 74 -8.56 -4.63 -4.62
CA TYR A 74 -8.59 -5.87 -3.86
C TYR A 74 -10.01 -6.45 -3.79
N GLN A 75 -11.01 -5.62 -3.45
CA GLN A 75 -12.41 -6.05 -3.40
C GLN A 75 -12.90 -6.50 -4.79
N PHE A 76 -12.51 -5.80 -5.85
CA PHE A 76 -12.83 -6.18 -7.22
C PHE A 76 -12.23 -7.54 -7.60
N LEU A 77 -10.95 -7.77 -7.29
CA LEU A 77 -10.24 -9.01 -7.63
C LEU A 77 -10.75 -10.22 -6.85
N VAL A 78 -11.06 -10.05 -5.56
CA VAL A 78 -11.52 -11.15 -4.69
C VAL A 78 -13.02 -11.43 -4.87
N GLY A 79 -13.84 -10.38 -4.86
CA GLY A 79 -15.30 -10.50 -4.80
C GLY A 79 -16.00 -10.30 -6.14
N LYS A 80 -15.29 -9.81 -7.18
CA LYS A 80 -15.86 -9.41 -8.48
C LYS A 80 -17.10 -8.51 -8.33
N GLY A 81 -17.09 -7.64 -7.33
CA GLY A 81 -18.14 -6.66 -7.12
C GLY A 81 -18.20 -5.65 -8.27
N GLU A 82 -19.37 -5.06 -8.49
CA GLU A 82 -19.54 -3.97 -9.46
C GLU A 82 -18.67 -2.77 -9.09
N ALA A 83 -17.93 -2.23 -10.06
CA ALA A 83 -16.99 -1.13 -9.84
C ALA A 83 -17.66 0.09 -9.18
N SER A 84 -18.91 0.38 -9.55
CA SER A 84 -19.71 1.48 -8.99
C SER A 84 -20.06 1.28 -7.51
N ALA A 85 -20.32 0.04 -7.08
CA ALA A 85 -20.61 -0.26 -5.69
C ALA A 85 -19.35 -0.14 -4.82
N ILE A 86 -18.20 -0.60 -5.34
CA ILE A 86 -16.88 -0.48 -4.68
C ILE A 86 -16.49 1.00 -4.54
N ASP A 87 -16.69 1.79 -5.59
CA ASP A 87 -16.42 3.23 -5.61
C ASP A 87 -17.27 3.95 -4.54
N ALA A 88 -18.59 3.76 -4.57
CA ALA A 88 -19.50 4.36 -3.60
C ALA A 88 -19.11 4.03 -2.15
N PHE A 89 -18.83 2.75 -1.86
CA PHE A 89 -18.40 2.33 -0.53
C PHE A 89 -17.08 2.98 -0.11
N THR A 90 -16.11 3.07 -1.02
CA THR A 90 -14.78 3.62 -0.72
C THR A 90 -14.82 5.11 -0.44
N ARG A 91 -15.69 5.86 -1.14
CA ARG A 91 -15.89 7.31 -0.93
C ARG A 91 -16.49 7.63 0.44
N ASP A 92 -17.27 6.72 1.01
CA ASP A 92 -17.84 6.86 2.35
C ASP A 92 -16.82 6.58 3.47
N LEU A 93 -15.64 6.05 3.15
CA LEU A 93 -14.61 5.77 4.15
C LEU A 93 -14.00 7.05 4.72
N SER A 94 -13.74 7.02 6.03
CA SER A 94 -13.08 8.11 6.74
C SER A 94 -11.73 8.46 6.12
N GLY A 95 -11.53 9.75 5.87
CA GLY A 95 -10.28 10.27 5.31
C GLY A 95 -10.21 10.29 3.78
N PHE A 96 -11.20 9.75 3.05
CA PHE A 96 -11.27 9.84 1.59
C PHE A 96 -11.22 11.30 1.11
N HIS A 97 -11.90 12.20 1.81
CA HIS A 97 -11.90 13.65 1.53
C HIS A 97 -10.51 14.32 1.54
N LYS A 98 -9.45 13.62 1.97
CA LYS A 98 -8.06 14.10 1.97
C LYS A 98 -7.22 13.51 0.83
N CYS A 99 -7.77 12.59 0.03
CA CYS A 99 -7.11 12.01 -1.12
C CYS A 99 -7.29 12.87 -2.37
N ASP A 100 -6.42 12.65 -3.36
CA ASP A 100 -6.61 13.17 -4.70
C ASP A 100 -7.67 12.31 -5.41
N SER A 101 -8.93 12.78 -5.41
CA SER A 101 -10.06 12.00 -5.93
C SER A 101 -9.91 11.70 -7.41
N ALA A 102 -9.39 12.65 -8.20
CA ALA A 102 -9.19 12.43 -9.64
C ALA A 102 -8.14 11.34 -9.90
N HIS A 103 -7.07 11.30 -9.10
CA HIS A 103 -6.07 10.23 -9.21
C HIS A 103 -6.65 8.88 -8.75
N TYR A 104 -7.44 8.87 -7.68
CA TYR A 104 -8.16 7.67 -7.23
C TYR A 104 -9.10 7.13 -8.33
N ASP A 105 -9.92 8.00 -8.93
CA ASP A 105 -10.85 7.64 -9.99
C ASP A 105 -10.11 7.02 -11.18
N ALA A 106 -9.00 7.65 -11.60
CA ALA A 106 -8.16 7.16 -12.67
C ALA A 106 -7.60 5.76 -12.37
N LEU A 107 -7.13 5.52 -11.14
CA LEU A 107 -6.58 4.23 -10.73
C LEU A 107 -7.65 3.14 -10.65
N LEU A 108 -8.75 3.38 -9.94
CA LEU A 108 -9.78 2.36 -9.73
C LEU A 108 -10.47 2.00 -11.06
N HIS A 109 -11.07 2.99 -11.73
CA HIS A 109 -11.83 2.74 -12.95
C HIS A 109 -10.91 2.38 -14.11
N GLY A 110 -9.80 3.10 -14.26
CA GLY A 110 -8.85 2.84 -15.34
C GLY A 110 -8.25 1.44 -15.29
N CYS A 111 -7.92 0.92 -14.09
CA CYS A 111 -7.43 -0.45 -13.98
C CYS A 111 -8.50 -1.50 -14.30
N ILE A 112 -9.74 -1.28 -13.85
CA ILE A 112 -10.85 -2.22 -14.12
C ILE A 112 -11.18 -2.25 -15.62
N GLU A 113 -11.34 -1.08 -16.24
CA GLU A 113 -11.68 -0.92 -17.65
C GLU A 113 -10.58 -1.47 -18.58
N GLN A 114 -9.31 -1.29 -18.21
CA GLN A 114 -8.15 -1.71 -19.01
C GLN A 114 -7.55 -3.04 -18.53
N SER A 115 -8.27 -3.80 -17.69
CA SER A 115 -7.77 -5.02 -17.06
C SER A 115 -7.12 -6.01 -18.04
N GLN A 116 -7.75 -6.25 -19.19
CA GLN A 116 -7.21 -7.13 -20.23
C GLN A 116 -5.91 -6.62 -20.86
N GLU A 117 -5.80 -5.30 -21.08
CA GLU A 117 -4.58 -4.68 -21.61
C GLU A 117 -3.46 -4.73 -20.57
N LEU A 118 -3.78 -4.46 -19.31
CA LEU A 118 -2.83 -4.50 -18.19
C LEU A 118 -2.32 -5.94 -17.96
N ASP A 119 -3.21 -6.94 -17.97
CA ASP A 119 -2.82 -8.35 -17.86
C ASP A 119 -1.87 -8.75 -19.00
N ALA A 120 -2.18 -8.40 -20.25
CA ALA A 120 -1.31 -8.69 -21.39
C ALA A 120 0.07 -8.00 -21.33
N LEU A 121 0.17 -6.87 -20.63
CA LEU A 121 1.44 -6.18 -20.38
C LEU A 121 2.26 -6.82 -19.26
N ILE A 122 1.59 -7.32 -18.23
CA ILE A 122 2.21 -7.89 -17.02
C ILE A 122 2.64 -9.34 -17.26
N GLU A 123 1.80 -10.15 -17.90
CA GLU A 123 2.02 -11.59 -18.11
C GLU A 123 3.43 -11.94 -18.64
N PRO A 124 4.00 -11.24 -19.65
CA PRO A 124 5.34 -11.55 -20.16
C PRO A 124 6.48 -11.31 -19.16
N GLN A 125 6.21 -10.64 -18.03
CA GLN A 125 7.18 -10.41 -16.96
C GLN A 125 7.04 -11.40 -15.80
N LEU A 126 5.98 -12.22 -15.80
CA LEU A 126 5.73 -13.18 -14.74
C LEU A 126 6.50 -14.49 -15.00
N ASP A 127 7.00 -15.08 -13.92
CA ASP A 127 7.59 -16.41 -13.86
C ASP A 127 6.59 -17.51 -13.43
N ARG A 128 5.36 -17.11 -13.11
CA ARG A 128 4.21 -17.95 -12.74
C ARG A 128 2.94 -17.44 -13.41
N ARG A 129 1.84 -18.20 -13.35
CA ARG A 129 0.59 -17.75 -13.96
C ARG A 129 0.00 -16.57 -13.19
N LEU A 130 -0.72 -15.71 -13.90
CA LEU A 130 -1.43 -14.57 -13.31
C LEU A 130 -2.37 -14.98 -12.16
N ALA A 131 -3.04 -16.14 -12.30
CA ALA A 131 -3.92 -16.70 -11.27
C ALA A 131 -3.21 -17.13 -9.98
N GLU A 132 -1.87 -17.19 -9.98
CA GLU A 132 -1.05 -17.54 -8.82
C GLU A 132 -0.56 -16.28 -8.06
N LEU A 133 -0.91 -15.09 -8.54
CA LEU A 133 -0.66 -13.84 -7.83
C LEU A 133 -1.64 -13.69 -6.66
N SER A 134 -1.14 -13.16 -5.55
CA SER A 134 -2.05 -12.65 -4.52
C SER A 134 -2.82 -11.44 -5.04
N PRO A 135 -4.05 -11.17 -4.57
CA PRO A 135 -4.81 -10.00 -4.99
C PRO A 135 -4.07 -8.67 -4.77
N ILE A 136 -3.22 -8.57 -3.74
CA ILE A 136 -2.41 -7.38 -3.47
C ILE A 136 -1.29 -7.22 -4.50
N GLU A 137 -0.58 -8.31 -4.84
CA GLU A 137 0.44 -8.26 -5.89
C GLU A 137 -0.19 -7.88 -7.24
N HIS A 138 -1.32 -8.50 -7.59
CA HIS A 138 -2.02 -8.23 -8.85
C HIS A 138 -2.50 -6.78 -8.93
N ALA A 139 -3.15 -6.26 -7.87
CA ALA A 139 -3.59 -4.88 -7.82
C ALA A 139 -2.42 -3.88 -7.91
N CYS A 140 -1.33 -4.11 -7.17
CA CYS A 140 -0.12 -3.27 -7.27
C CYS A 140 0.48 -3.27 -8.68
N MET A 141 0.49 -4.43 -9.36
CA MET A 141 0.99 -4.52 -10.73
C MET A 141 0.08 -3.81 -11.73
N TRP A 142 -1.24 -3.97 -11.62
CA TRP A 142 -2.21 -3.21 -12.41
C TRP A 142 -2.01 -1.71 -12.26
N MET A 143 -2.01 -1.22 -11.03
CA MET A 143 -1.88 0.20 -10.75
C MET A 143 -0.53 0.77 -11.20
N GLY A 144 0.57 0.05 -10.97
CA GLY A 144 1.90 0.45 -11.42
C GLY A 144 2.04 0.50 -12.94
N ALA A 145 1.53 -0.51 -13.64
CA ALA A 145 1.49 -0.52 -15.11
C ALA A 145 0.59 0.61 -15.65
N PHE A 146 -0.58 0.82 -15.04
CA PHE A 146 -1.50 1.89 -15.41
C PHE A 146 -0.86 3.28 -15.26
N GLU A 147 -0.21 3.58 -14.12
CA GLU A 147 0.48 4.86 -13.94
C GLU A 147 1.65 5.04 -14.92
N PHE A 148 2.41 3.97 -15.21
CA PHE A 148 3.42 4.03 -16.26
C PHE A 148 2.82 4.43 -17.61
N LEU A 149 1.61 4.00 -17.97
CA LEU A 149 0.98 4.36 -19.24
C LEU A 149 0.31 5.73 -19.23
N ARG A 150 -0.39 6.07 -18.13
CA ARG A 150 -1.38 7.16 -18.11
C ARG A 150 -0.98 8.38 -17.29
N CYS A 151 0.06 8.28 -16.46
CA CYS A 151 0.49 9.37 -15.57
C CYS A 151 1.94 9.83 -15.88
N PRO A 152 2.20 10.45 -17.04
CA PRO A 152 3.55 10.89 -17.44
C PRO A 152 4.14 11.96 -16.51
N ASP A 153 3.30 12.65 -15.74
CA ASP A 153 3.70 13.65 -14.75
C ASP A 153 4.33 13.04 -13.48
N VAL A 154 4.18 11.73 -13.25
CA VAL A 154 4.79 11.03 -12.12
C VAL A 154 6.06 10.29 -12.60
N PRO A 155 7.24 10.61 -12.05
CA PRO A 155 8.48 9.92 -12.41
C PRO A 155 8.41 8.42 -12.08
N TRP A 156 8.95 7.57 -12.96
CA TRP A 156 8.84 6.11 -12.84
C TRP A 156 9.37 5.55 -11.52
N ARG A 157 10.43 6.17 -10.96
CA ARG A 157 10.98 5.78 -9.64
C ARG A 157 10.02 6.05 -8.50
N VAL A 158 9.23 7.11 -8.59
CA VAL A 158 8.21 7.44 -7.58
C VAL A 158 7.10 6.41 -7.66
N VAL A 159 6.58 6.14 -8.86
CA VAL A 159 5.58 5.08 -9.10
C VAL A 159 6.05 3.75 -8.53
N LEU A 160 7.25 3.29 -8.90
CA LEU A 160 7.82 2.04 -8.43
C LEU A 160 7.91 1.99 -6.89
N ASN A 161 8.44 3.04 -6.27
CA ASN A 161 8.59 3.09 -4.80
C ASN A 161 7.24 3.03 -4.08
N GLU A 162 6.23 3.78 -4.55
CA GLU A 162 4.91 3.80 -3.92
C GLU A 162 4.27 2.41 -3.91
N TYR A 163 4.34 1.66 -5.02
CA TYR A 163 3.76 0.31 -5.09
C TYR A 163 4.56 -0.75 -4.32
N ILE A 164 5.87 -0.57 -4.18
CA ILE A 164 6.68 -1.42 -3.31
C ILE A 164 6.27 -1.21 -1.84
N GLU A 165 6.09 0.04 -1.40
CA GLU A 165 5.65 0.32 -0.04
C GLU A 165 4.22 -0.19 0.21
N LEU A 166 3.30 -0.02 -0.74
CA LEU A 166 1.96 -0.62 -0.64
C LEU A 166 2.00 -2.15 -0.53
N ALA A 167 2.85 -2.80 -1.33
CA ALA A 167 3.01 -4.25 -1.24
C ALA A 167 3.65 -4.71 0.09
N LYS A 168 4.42 -3.84 0.78
CA LYS A 168 4.93 -4.12 2.13
C LYS A 168 3.85 -3.94 3.19
N ASP A 169 3.04 -2.90 3.06
CA ASP A 169 2.02 -2.53 4.04
C ASP A 169 0.82 -3.50 4.03
N PHE A 170 0.43 -3.97 2.84
CA PHE A 170 -0.79 -4.77 2.65
C PHE A 170 -0.52 -6.22 2.19
N GLY A 171 0.66 -6.51 1.66
CA GLY A 171 0.99 -7.80 1.07
C GLY A 171 1.49 -8.83 2.07
N GLY A 172 1.68 -10.06 1.59
CA GLY A 172 2.33 -11.13 2.35
C GLY A 172 3.86 -10.97 2.41
N THR A 173 4.50 -11.87 3.14
CA THR A 173 5.97 -11.97 3.21
C THR A 173 6.56 -12.02 1.80
N ASP A 174 7.55 -11.16 1.55
CA ASP A 174 8.27 -11.05 0.27
C ASP A 174 7.49 -10.62 -0.98
N GLY A 175 6.16 -10.40 -0.93
CA GLY A 175 5.37 -9.97 -2.10
C GLY A 175 5.86 -8.66 -2.73
N HIS A 176 6.35 -7.72 -1.90
CA HIS A 176 6.97 -6.48 -2.35
C HIS A 176 8.23 -6.67 -3.22
N LYS A 177 9.01 -7.75 -2.99
CA LYS A 177 10.17 -8.07 -3.84
C LYS A 177 9.71 -8.48 -5.24
N TYR A 178 8.61 -9.22 -5.31
CA TYR A 178 8.02 -9.67 -6.56
C TYR A 178 7.43 -8.50 -7.36
N VAL A 179 6.63 -7.65 -6.70
CA VAL A 179 6.11 -6.40 -7.28
C VAL A 179 7.25 -5.53 -7.81
N ASN A 180 8.32 -5.34 -7.03
CA ASN A 180 9.50 -4.60 -7.47
C ASN A 180 10.11 -5.21 -8.74
N ALA A 181 10.35 -6.53 -8.77
CA ALA A 181 10.99 -7.19 -9.90
C ALA A 181 10.17 -7.00 -11.20
N VAL A 182 8.85 -7.22 -11.14
CA VAL A 182 7.96 -7.11 -12.29
C VAL A 182 7.83 -5.66 -12.77
N LEU A 183 7.51 -4.71 -11.88
CA LEU A 183 7.34 -3.30 -12.28
C LEU A 183 8.65 -2.71 -12.82
N ASN A 184 9.79 -3.05 -12.23
CA ASN A 184 11.09 -2.61 -12.71
C ASN A 184 11.44 -3.23 -14.08
N GLY A 185 11.06 -4.49 -14.32
CA GLY A 185 11.17 -5.14 -15.63
C GLY A 185 10.35 -4.45 -16.73
N MET A 186 9.19 -3.91 -16.39
CA MET A 186 8.34 -3.17 -17.34
C MET A 186 8.83 -1.75 -17.65
N ALA A 187 9.43 -1.07 -16.67
CA ALA A 187 9.79 0.33 -16.78
C ALA A 187 10.66 0.69 -18.01
N PRO A 188 11.70 -0.09 -18.41
CA PRO A 188 12.46 0.19 -19.63
C PRO A 188 11.63 0.23 -20.92
N ARG A 189 10.54 -0.54 -20.97
CA ARG A 189 9.63 -0.59 -22.13
C ARG A 189 8.62 0.56 -22.09
N LEU A 190 8.07 0.85 -20.91
CA LEU A 190 6.98 1.83 -20.75
C LEU A 190 7.48 3.26 -20.52
N ARG A 191 8.67 3.43 -19.94
CA ARG A 191 9.30 4.73 -19.62
C ARG A 191 10.77 4.78 -20.07
N PRO A 192 11.09 4.50 -21.36
CA PRO A 192 12.47 4.37 -21.83
C PRO A 192 13.31 5.62 -21.60
N HIS A 193 12.74 6.82 -21.83
CA HIS A 193 13.45 8.09 -21.68
C HIS A 193 13.87 8.34 -20.23
N GLU A 194 12.98 8.10 -19.26
CA GLU A 194 13.28 8.31 -17.85
C GLU A 194 14.29 7.27 -17.33
N VAL A 195 14.15 6.02 -17.73
CA VAL A 195 15.09 4.94 -17.37
C VAL A 195 16.48 5.20 -17.95
N GLN A 196 16.57 5.70 -19.19
CA GLN A 196 17.84 6.04 -19.80
C GLN A 196 18.52 7.23 -19.10
N ALA A 197 17.76 8.28 -18.79
CA ALA A 197 18.25 9.45 -18.07
C ALA A 197 18.80 9.07 -16.68
N ASP A 198 18.06 8.23 -15.96
CA ASP A 198 18.46 7.74 -14.65
C ASP A 198 19.74 6.87 -14.70
N ARG A 199 19.85 5.97 -15.68
CA ARG A 199 21.08 5.18 -15.90
C ARG A 199 22.28 6.06 -16.24
N ALA A 200 22.08 7.14 -16.99
CA ALA A 200 23.15 8.09 -17.32
C ALA A 200 23.61 8.85 -16.07
N ALA A 201 22.68 9.33 -15.24
CA ALA A 201 22.99 10.00 -13.97
C ALA A 201 23.78 9.09 -13.00
N GLY A 202 23.42 7.81 -12.91
CA GLY A 202 24.16 6.84 -12.09
C GLY A 202 25.57 6.50 -12.59
N LYS A 203 25.84 6.62 -13.89
CA LYS A 203 27.19 6.46 -14.46
C LYS A 203 28.07 7.67 -14.18
N ALA A 204 27.51 8.88 -14.27
CA ALA A 204 28.23 10.12 -14.01
C ALA A 204 28.74 10.20 -12.55
N SER A 205 27.90 9.84 -11.58
CA SER A 205 28.30 9.85 -10.16
C SER A 205 29.40 8.83 -9.82
N LYS A 206 29.43 7.68 -10.53
CA LYS A 206 30.45 6.64 -10.35
C LYS A 206 31.78 6.99 -11.04
N GLY A 207 31.75 7.84 -12.08
CA GLY A 207 32.94 8.34 -12.77
C GLY A 207 33.72 9.38 -11.96
N GLU A 208 33.01 10.30 -11.29
CA GLU A 208 33.60 11.37 -10.46
C GLU A 208 34.25 10.85 -9.17
N SER A 209 33.94 9.61 -8.76
CA SER A 209 34.39 9.01 -7.50
C SER A 209 35.69 8.19 -7.64
N ARG A 210 36.33 8.14 -8.82
CA ARG A 210 37.61 7.44 -9.03
C ARG A 210 38.75 8.48 -9.09
N PRO A 211 39.68 8.48 -8.12
CA PRO A 211 40.92 9.26 -8.22
C PRO A 211 41.86 8.70 -9.30
#